data_AF-A0A937GXX4-F1
#
_entry.id   AF-A0A937GXX4-F1
#
_cell.length_a   1.000
_cell.length_b   1.000
_cell.length_c   1.000
_cell.angle_alpha   90.00
_cell.angle_beta   90.00
_cell.angle_gamma   90.00
#
_symmetry.space_group_name_H-M   'P 1'
#
loop_
_entity.id
_entity.type
_entity.pdbx_description
1 polymer ?
#
loop_
_entity_poly.entity_id
_entity_poly.type
_entity_poly.pdbx_seq_one_letter_code
_entity_poly.pdbx_strand_id
1 'polypeptide(L)'
;MNALPNWMTVIRIAITPLIAILIWIDEPTYGYQLALVLYTIASVTDYIDGYMARRLQVESPLGEMLDPIADKLLVAAVLLALASVTTSGWVFLAPALIILIREFMISGLREFLAKQNVSAPVTRLAKWKTTAQILALGFLMGAPGFPGFPFAHEIGITLLWIAAVLTVQTGSGYLISAVKHVTQSS
;
A
#
# COMPACT_ATOMS: atom_id res chain seq x y z
N MET A 1 12.03 -1.76 -29.48
CA MET A 1 13.15 -0.98 -28.91
C MET A 1 13.15 -1.23 -27.41
N ASN A 2 14.15 -1.99 -26.97
CA ASN A 2 14.54 -2.38 -25.60
C ASN A 2 13.50 -2.14 -24.49
N ALA A 3 12.73 -3.19 -24.21
CA ALA A 3 11.89 -3.34 -23.03
C ALA A 3 12.77 -3.48 -21.77
N LEU A 4 13.49 -2.43 -21.40
CA LEU A 4 14.13 -2.38 -20.10
C LEU A 4 13.01 -2.31 -19.05
N PRO A 5 12.95 -3.28 -18.12
CA PRO A 5 12.05 -3.19 -16.98
C PRO A 5 12.26 -1.86 -16.27
N ASN A 6 11.19 -1.30 -15.68
CA ASN A 6 11.41 -0.24 -14.71
C ASN A 6 12.17 -0.84 -13.52
N TRP A 7 13.50 -0.66 -13.51
CA TRP A 7 14.38 -1.23 -12.50
C TRP A 7 13.96 -0.82 -11.09
N MET A 8 13.35 0.35 -10.93
CA MET A 8 12.85 0.83 -9.63
C MET A 8 11.70 -0.03 -9.12
N THR A 9 10.76 -0.43 -9.98
CA THR A 9 9.67 -1.37 -9.63
C THR A 9 10.22 -2.74 -9.23
N VAL A 10 11.18 -3.27 -10.00
CA VAL A 10 11.80 -4.57 -9.71
C VAL A 10 12.54 -4.55 -8.38
N ILE A 11 13.31 -3.48 -8.12
CA ILE A 11 14.00 -3.27 -6.85
C ILE A 11 13.00 -3.20 -5.70
N ARG A 12 11.85 -2.54 -5.88
CA ARG A 12 10.81 -2.47 -4.83
C ARG A 12 10.21 -3.82 -4.50
N ILE A 13 9.90 -4.62 -5.52
CA ILE A 13 9.41 -5.99 -5.34
C ILE A 13 10.46 -6.82 -4.57
N ALA A 14 11.74 -6.65 -4.87
CA ALA A 14 12.82 -7.35 -4.19
C ALA A 14 13.07 -6.86 -2.75
N ILE A 15 12.94 -5.56 -2.48
CA ILE A 15 13.12 -4.97 -1.14
C ILE A 15 11.96 -5.33 -0.20
N THR A 16 10.75 -5.49 -0.72
CA THR A 16 9.57 -5.80 0.09
C THR A 16 9.72 -7.03 1.02
N PRO A 17 10.14 -8.23 0.54
CA PRO A 17 10.35 -9.37 1.42
C PRO A 17 11.49 -9.13 2.42
N LEU A 18 12.50 -8.34 2.05
CA LEU A 18 13.56 -7.96 2.98
C LEU A 18 13.02 -7.11 4.15
N ILE A 19 12.11 -6.16 3.88
CA ILE A 19 11.43 -5.38 4.94
C ILE A 19 10.66 -6.31 5.87
N ALA A 20 9.90 -7.27 5.32
CA ALA A 20 9.15 -8.23 6.14
C ALA A 20 10.07 -9.09 7.03
N ILE A 21 11.17 -9.59 6.48
CA ILE A 21 12.18 -10.35 7.24
C ILE A 21 12.78 -9.51 8.36
N LEU A 22 13.12 -8.24 8.10
CA LEU A 22 13.67 -7.35 9.12
C LEU A 22 12.71 -7.12 10.28
N ILE A 23 11.40 -7.04 10.01
CA ILE A 23 10.37 -6.95 11.05
C ILE A 23 10.26 -8.27 11.82
N TRP A 24 10.32 -9.42 11.15
CA TRP A 24 10.23 -10.75 11.79
C TRP A 24 11.40 -11.12 12.68
N ILE A 25 12.59 -10.56 12.41
CA ILE A 25 13.74 -10.67 13.32
C ILE A 25 13.38 -10.09 14.70
N ASP A 26 12.43 -9.14 14.74
CA ASP A 26 11.91 -8.48 15.94
C ASP A 26 13.00 -7.87 16.83
N GLU A 27 14.08 -7.40 16.19
CA GLU A 27 15.17 -6.69 16.88
C GLU A 27 14.87 -5.18 16.83
N PRO A 28 14.57 -4.54 17.98
CA PRO A 28 14.02 -3.19 18.03
C PRO A 28 14.92 -2.13 17.43
N THR A 29 16.25 -2.27 17.52
CA THR A 29 17.17 -1.17 17.18
C THR A 29 17.47 -1.17 15.70
N TYR A 30 18.24 -2.13 15.20
CA TYR A 30 18.72 -2.16 13.84
C TYR A 30 17.69 -2.71 12.86
N GLY A 31 16.94 -3.75 13.26
CA GLY A 31 15.93 -4.39 12.42
C GLY A 31 14.87 -3.41 11.95
N TYR A 32 14.15 -2.79 12.90
CA TYR A 32 13.07 -1.86 12.60
C TYR A 32 13.55 -0.53 11.99
N GLN A 33 14.71 0.00 12.40
CA GLN A 33 15.28 1.20 11.78
C GLN A 33 15.59 0.96 10.29
N LEU A 34 16.23 -0.17 9.97
CA LEU A 34 16.53 -0.52 8.59
C LEU A 34 15.26 -0.79 7.78
N ALA A 35 14.27 -1.50 8.37
CA ALA A 35 12.97 -1.72 7.76
C ALA A 35 12.28 -0.39 7.41
N LEU A 36 12.29 0.58 8.33
CA LEU A 36 11.71 1.90 8.12
C LEU A 36 12.43 2.69 7.01
N VAL A 37 13.76 2.64 6.99
CA VAL A 37 14.57 3.30 5.93
C VAL A 37 14.24 2.70 4.57
N LEU A 38 14.27 1.37 4.45
CA LEU A 38 13.96 0.67 3.20
C LEU A 38 12.51 0.94 2.75
N TYR A 39 11.56 0.91 3.68
CA TYR A 39 10.17 1.23 3.43
C TYR A 39 9.99 2.67 2.92
N THR A 40 10.69 3.63 3.53
CA THR A 40 10.65 5.03 3.14
C THR A 40 11.22 5.22 1.73
N ILE A 41 12.38 4.61 1.45
CA ILE A 41 12.99 4.64 0.11
C ILE A 41 12.04 4.04 -0.93
N ALA A 42 11.46 2.87 -0.64
CA ALA A 42 10.51 2.19 -1.52
C ALA A 42 9.25 3.04 -1.81
N SER A 43 8.71 3.71 -0.79
CA SER A 43 7.52 4.55 -0.92
C SER A 43 7.81 5.86 -1.67
N VAL A 44 8.97 6.48 -1.43
CA VAL A 44 9.37 7.72 -2.09
C VAL A 44 9.74 7.48 -3.55
N THR A 45 10.45 6.39 -3.84
CA THR A 45 10.80 6.03 -5.24
C THR A 45 9.56 5.78 -6.08
N ASP A 46 8.51 5.16 -5.53
CA ASP A 46 7.22 5.03 -6.22
C ASP A 46 6.59 6.37 -6.61
N TYR A 47 6.56 7.28 -5.65
CA TYR A 47 5.98 8.59 -5.89
C TYR A 47 6.73 9.35 -6.98
N ILE A 48 8.07 9.27 -6.97
CA ILE A 48 8.93 9.92 -7.96
C ILE A 48 8.75 9.26 -9.34
N ASP A 49 8.74 7.93 -9.43
CA ASP A 49 8.51 7.19 -10.67
C ASP A 49 7.20 7.58 -11.32
N GLY A 50 6.12 7.49 -10.54
CA GLY A 50 4.79 7.84 -11.04
C GLY A 50 4.69 9.31 -11.46
N TYR A 51 5.48 10.21 -10.85
CA TYR A 51 5.54 11.61 -11.27
C TYR A 51 6.33 11.79 -12.58
N MET A 52 7.48 11.13 -12.71
CA MET A 52 8.35 11.20 -13.89
C MET A 52 7.70 10.55 -15.11
N ALA A 53 7.10 9.38 -14.96
CA ALA A 53 6.39 8.67 -16.03
C ALA A 53 5.27 9.53 -16.65
N ARG A 54 4.46 10.19 -15.80
CA ARG A 54 3.40 11.12 -16.23
C ARG A 54 3.93 12.36 -16.96
N ARG A 55 5.15 12.81 -16.65
CA ARG A 55 5.78 13.99 -17.26
C ARG A 55 6.51 13.67 -18.56
N LEU A 56 7.10 12.47 -18.65
CA LEU A 56 8.00 12.09 -19.75
C LEU A 56 7.31 11.23 -20.82
N GLN A 57 6.10 10.69 -20.56
CA GLN A 57 5.39 9.76 -21.46
C GLN A 57 6.22 8.54 -21.89
N VAL A 58 7.20 8.15 -21.08
CA VAL A 58 8.03 6.97 -21.30
C VAL A 58 7.68 5.95 -20.23
N GLU A 59 6.79 5.02 -20.57
CA GLU A 59 6.45 3.87 -19.75
C GLU A 59 6.78 2.59 -20.51
N SER A 60 7.36 1.59 -19.82
CA SER A 60 7.59 0.28 -20.42
C SER A 60 6.39 -0.63 -20.13
N PRO A 61 5.95 -1.48 -21.09
CA PRO A 61 4.78 -2.35 -20.88
C PRO A 61 4.94 -3.30 -19.68
N LEU A 62 6.18 -3.70 -19.40
CA LEU A 62 6.51 -4.55 -18.26
C LEU A 62 6.40 -3.77 -16.93
N GLY A 63 6.90 -2.52 -16.89
CA GLY A 63 6.75 -1.63 -15.74
C GLY A 63 5.28 -1.35 -15.42
N GLU A 64 4.49 -1.01 -16.44
CA GLU A 64 3.04 -0.75 -16.30
C GLU A 64 2.30 -1.95 -15.67
N MET A 65 2.67 -3.17 -16.04
CA MET A 65 2.11 -4.39 -15.46
C MET A 65 2.57 -4.63 -14.02
N LEU A 66 3.84 -4.37 -13.70
CA LEU A 66 4.42 -4.65 -12.39
C LEU A 66 4.10 -3.59 -11.33
N ASP A 67 3.91 -2.32 -11.71
CA ASP A 67 3.70 -1.22 -10.76
C ASP A 67 2.49 -1.46 -9.83
N PRO A 68 1.29 -1.85 -10.34
CA PRO A 68 0.15 -2.14 -9.47
C PRO A 68 0.34 -3.38 -8.60
N ILE A 69 1.26 -4.29 -8.96
CA ILE A 69 1.58 -5.48 -8.19
C ILE A 69 2.53 -5.09 -7.05
N ALA A 70 3.59 -4.34 -7.37
CA ALA A 70 4.59 -3.89 -6.41
C ALA A 70 3.98 -3.06 -5.27
N ASP A 71 3.05 -2.16 -5.59
CA ASP A 71 2.36 -1.30 -4.60
C ASP A 71 1.61 -2.14 -3.54
N LYS A 72 0.79 -3.09 -3.99
CA LYS A 72 0.02 -3.97 -3.09
C LYS A 72 0.91 -4.92 -2.32
N LEU A 73 1.97 -5.42 -2.96
CA LEU A 73 2.90 -6.35 -2.35
C LEU A 73 3.62 -5.68 -1.17
N LEU A 74 4.06 -4.42 -1.32
CA LEU A 74 4.71 -3.66 -0.26
C LEU A 74 3.79 -3.50 0.95
N VAL A 75 2.58 -2.97 0.74
CA VAL A 75 1.61 -2.78 1.84
C VAL A 75 1.28 -4.11 2.50
N ALA A 76 0.97 -5.14 1.70
CA ALA A 76 0.52 -6.41 2.23
C ALA A 76 1.61 -7.11 3.04
N ALA A 77 2.83 -7.11 2.54
CA ALA A 77 3.97 -7.70 3.25
C ALA A 77 4.23 -6.98 4.58
N VAL A 78 4.21 -5.64 4.61
CA VAL A 78 4.43 -4.87 5.84
C VAL A 78 3.29 -5.08 6.83
N LEU A 79 2.03 -5.08 6.39
CA LEU A 79 0.89 -5.35 7.29
C LEU A 79 0.97 -6.76 7.88
N LEU A 80 1.29 -7.77 7.07
CA LEU A 80 1.44 -9.16 7.53
C LEU A 80 2.64 -9.32 8.47
N ALA A 81 3.75 -8.64 8.19
CA ALA A 81 4.93 -8.69 9.04
C ALA A 81 4.68 -8.01 10.39
N LEU A 82 4.03 -6.84 10.40
CA LEU A 82 3.60 -6.20 11.65
C LEU A 82 2.55 -7.04 12.39
N ALA A 83 1.67 -7.77 11.68
CA ALA A 83 0.67 -8.64 12.30
C ALA A 83 1.29 -9.78 13.12
N SER A 84 2.47 -10.28 12.76
CA SER A 84 3.12 -11.37 13.49
C SER A 84 3.82 -10.92 14.77
N VAL A 85 4.16 -9.63 14.88
CA VAL A 85 4.92 -9.06 16.02
C VAL A 85 4.09 -8.09 16.86
N THR A 86 2.90 -7.69 16.40
CA THR A 86 2.07 -6.69 17.08
C THR A 86 1.59 -7.16 18.45
N THR A 87 1.67 -6.26 19.43
CA THR A 87 1.10 -6.45 20.77
C THR A 87 -0.33 -5.89 20.89
N SER A 88 -0.84 -5.23 19.84
CA SER A 88 -2.14 -4.55 19.88
C SER A 88 -3.33 -5.47 19.56
N GLY A 89 -3.07 -6.73 19.22
CA GLY A 89 -4.11 -7.72 18.91
C GLY A 89 -5.14 -7.20 17.90
N TRP A 90 -6.43 -7.32 18.23
CA TRP A 90 -7.53 -6.92 17.36
C TRP A 90 -7.54 -5.44 16.96
N VAL A 91 -6.94 -4.56 17.77
CA VAL A 91 -6.86 -3.12 17.47
C VAL A 91 -6.00 -2.87 16.22
N PHE A 92 -5.00 -3.72 15.97
CA PHE A 92 -4.21 -3.70 14.74
C PHE A 92 -4.81 -4.63 13.66
N LEU A 93 -5.20 -5.86 14.03
CA LEU A 93 -5.60 -6.89 13.06
C LEU A 93 -6.88 -6.50 12.29
N ALA A 94 -7.86 -5.87 12.95
CA ALA A 94 -9.11 -5.48 12.30
C ALA A 94 -8.91 -4.46 11.16
N PRO A 95 -8.26 -3.29 11.37
CA PRO A 95 -8.06 -2.35 10.27
C PRO A 95 -7.08 -2.89 9.21
N ALA A 96 -6.07 -3.67 9.60
CA ALA A 96 -5.16 -4.32 8.65
C ALA A 96 -5.91 -5.27 7.69
N LEU A 97 -6.80 -6.10 8.23
CA LEU A 97 -7.61 -7.02 7.42
C LEU A 97 -8.57 -6.27 6.48
N ILE A 98 -9.22 -5.21 6.96
CA ILE A 98 -10.09 -4.35 6.14
C ILE A 98 -9.32 -3.76 4.95
N ILE A 99 -8.11 -3.26 5.19
CA ILE A 99 -7.25 -2.68 4.16
C ILE A 99 -6.88 -3.74 3.12
N LEU A 100 -6.37 -4.89 3.57
CA LEU A 100 -5.96 -5.99 2.70
C LEU A 100 -7.10 -6.49 1.81
N ILE A 101 -8.25 -6.86 2.40
CA ILE A 101 -9.40 -7.37 1.66
C ILE A 101 -9.81 -6.38 0.57
N ARG A 102 -9.90 -5.10 0.92
CA ARG A 102 -10.31 -4.06 -0.03
C ARG A 102 -9.27 -3.88 -1.13
N GLU A 103 -7.98 -3.88 -0.83
CA GLU A 103 -6.92 -3.71 -1.83
C GLU A 103 -6.97 -4.77 -2.92
N PHE A 104 -7.17 -6.04 -2.55
CA PHE A 104 -7.35 -7.11 -3.53
C PHE A 104 -8.70 -7.00 -4.26
N MET A 105 -9.80 -6.78 -3.53
CA MET A 105 -11.15 -6.72 -4.10
C MET A 105 -11.31 -5.60 -5.14
N ILE A 106 -10.92 -4.36 -4.80
CA ILE A 106 -11.05 -3.21 -5.72
C ILE A 106 -10.10 -3.33 -6.91
N SER A 107 -8.97 -4.01 -6.74
CA SER A 107 -8.05 -4.26 -7.85
C SER A 107 -8.63 -5.22 -8.86
N GLY A 108 -9.17 -6.37 -8.42
CA GLY A 108 -9.83 -7.31 -9.32
C GLY A 108 -11.06 -6.69 -9.99
N LEU A 109 -11.82 -5.89 -9.25
CA LEU A 109 -12.97 -5.17 -9.80
C LEU A 109 -12.56 -4.14 -10.86
N ARG A 110 -11.48 -3.39 -10.62
CA ARG A 110 -10.95 -2.41 -11.59
C ARG A 110 -10.48 -3.09 -12.87
N GLU A 111 -9.80 -4.22 -12.76
CA GLU A 111 -9.38 -5.00 -13.92
C GLU A 111 -10.59 -5.51 -14.73
N PHE A 112 -11.62 -6.01 -14.06
CA PHE A 112 -12.87 -6.43 -14.70
C PHE A 112 -13.59 -5.27 -15.41
N LEU A 113 -13.69 -4.11 -14.78
CA LEU A 113 -14.36 -2.92 -15.35
C LEU A 113 -13.54 -2.24 -16.45
N ALA A 114 -12.20 -2.28 -16.38
CA ALA A 114 -11.33 -1.75 -17.41
C ALA A 114 -11.55 -2.46 -18.76
N LYS A 115 -11.84 -3.77 -18.73
CA LYS A 115 -12.24 -4.54 -19.94
C LYS A 115 -13.56 -4.06 -20.56
N GLN A 116 -14.37 -3.30 -19.81
CA GLN A 116 -15.66 -2.77 -20.24
C GLN A 116 -15.65 -1.24 -20.47
N ASN A 117 -14.47 -0.60 -20.54
CA ASN A 117 -14.30 0.85 -20.74
C ASN A 117 -14.95 1.75 -19.66
N VAL A 118 -15.25 1.21 -18.48
CA VAL A 118 -15.77 1.99 -17.35
C VAL A 118 -14.61 2.46 -16.49
N SER A 119 -14.23 3.72 -16.63
CA SER A 119 -13.22 4.33 -15.74
C SER A 119 -13.91 4.96 -14.52
N ALA A 120 -13.44 4.59 -13.33
CA ALA A 120 -13.88 5.20 -12.08
C ALA A 120 -12.81 6.21 -11.62
N PRO A 121 -13.14 7.51 -11.53
CA PRO A 121 -12.16 8.56 -11.28
C PRO A 121 -11.56 8.47 -9.87
N VAL A 122 -10.27 8.82 -9.76
CA VAL A 122 -9.56 8.86 -8.48
C VAL A 122 -10.09 10.04 -7.66
N THR A 123 -10.75 9.74 -6.53
CA THR A 123 -11.29 10.76 -5.62
C THR A 123 -10.20 11.34 -4.72
N ARG A 124 -10.39 12.56 -4.20
CA ARG A 124 -9.49 13.15 -3.19
C ARG A 124 -9.36 12.29 -1.94
N LEU A 125 -10.44 11.59 -1.56
CA LEU A 125 -10.45 10.65 -0.44
C LEU A 125 -9.48 9.48 -0.65
N ALA A 126 -9.32 9.00 -1.89
CA ALA A 126 -8.37 7.95 -2.20
C ALA A 126 -6.91 8.39 -1.98
N LYS A 127 -6.59 9.66 -2.20
CA LYS A 127 -5.26 10.22 -1.92
C LYS A 127 -4.98 10.26 -0.41
N TRP A 128 -5.93 10.80 0.37
CA TRP A 128 -5.82 10.85 1.83
C TRP A 128 -5.70 9.45 2.46
N LYS A 129 -6.41 8.45 1.91
CA LYS A 129 -6.29 7.05 2.30
C LYS A 129 -4.84 6.57 2.21
N THR A 130 -4.22 6.74 1.04
CA THR A 130 -2.83 6.29 0.80
C THR A 130 -1.85 7.01 1.71
N THR A 131 -1.98 8.33 1.88
CA THR A 131 -1.12 9.09 2.82
C THR A 131 -1.27 8.60 4.26
N ALA A 132 -2.50 8.40 4.74
CA ALA A 132 -2.73 7.88 6.09
C ALA A 132 -2.12 6.49 6.27
N GLN A 133 -2.25 5.62 5.27
CA GLN A 133 -1.73 4.26 5.31
C GLN A 133 -0.19 4.23 5.32
N ILE A 134 0.46 5.02 4.45
CA ILE A 134 1.92 5.09 4.41
C ILE A 134 2.48 5.60 5.74
N LEU A 135 1.88 6.66 6.29
CA LEU A 135 2.28 7.19 7.59
C LEU A 135 2.01 6.20 8.72
N ALA A 136 0.87 5.51 8.71
CA ALA A 136 0.53 4.49 9.71
C ALA A 136 1.61 3.42 9.79
N LEU A 137 1.98 2.83 8.65
CA LEU A 137 3.00 1.80 8.57
C LEU A 137 4.37 2.34 9.02
N GLY A 138 4.75 3.53 8.57
CA GLY A 138 5.99 4.19 8.99
C GLY A 138 6.08 4.39 10.49
N PHE A 139 5.02 4.89 11.13
CA PHE A 139 4.97 5.07 12.58
C PHE A 139 5.00 3.75 13.35
N LEU A 140 4.31 2.72 12.87
CA LEU A 140 4.29 1.40 13.51
C LEU A 140 5.64 0.69 13.44
N MET A 141 6.39 0.83 12.34
CA MET A 141 7.78 0.35 12.26
C MET A 141 8.72 1.22 13.08
N GLY A 142 8.49 2.54 13.12
CA GLY A 142 9.32 3.49 13.85
C GLY A 142 9.18 3.41 15.37
N ALA A 143 8.05 2.92 15.89
CA ALA A 143 7.79 2.82 17.33
C ALA A 143 8.83 1.97 18.10
N PRO A 144 9.12 0.72 17.69
CA PRO A 144 10.22 -0.05 18.28
C PRO A 144 11.61 0.50 17.89
N GLY A 145 11.75 1.02 16.66
CA GLY A 145 13.00 1.58 16.10
C GLY A 145 13.56 2.80 16.83
N PHE A 146 12.68 3.65 17.36
CA PHE A 146 13.03 4.94 17.95
C PHE A 146 12.30 5.12 19.29
N PRO A 147 12.81 4.52 20.39
CA PRO A 147 12.14 4.55 21.70
C PRO A 147 12.01 5.96 22.29
N GLY A 148 12.73 6.95 21.74
CA GLY A 148 12.60 8.36 22.11
C GLY A 148 11.29 9.03 21.68
N PHE A 149 10.44 8.36 20.90
CA PHE A 149 9.13 8.89 20.48
C PHE A 149 7.97 8.00 20.99
N PRO A 150 7.52 8.20 22.25
CA PRO A 150 6.60 7.26 22.92
C PRO A 150 5.21 7.16 22.28
N PHE A 151 4.78 8.20 21.56
CA PHE A 151 3.47 8.24 20.89
C PHE A 151 3.47 7.63 19.48
N ALA A 152 4.62 7.16 18.98
CA ALA A 152 4.74 6.60 17.63
C ALA A 152 3.71 5.50 17.36
N HIS A 153 3.58 4.57 18.30
CA HIS A 153 2.68 3.43 18.18
C HIS A 153 1.21 3.86 18.10
N GLU A 154 0.80 4.74 19.00
CA GLU A 154 -0.58 5.25 19.09
C GLU A 154 -0.98 6.04 17.83
N ILE A 155 -0.06 6.88 17.33
CA ILE A 155 -0.23 7.60 16.08
C ILE A 155 -0.37 6.62 14.92
N GLY A 156 0.50 5.60 14.87
CA GLY A 156 0.46 4.54 13.85
C GLY A 156 -0.87 3.80 13.80
N ILE A 157 -1.37 3.34 14.95
CA ILE A 157 -2.67 2.67 15.08
C ILE A 157 -3.82 3.61 14.68
N THR A 158 -3.80 4.87 15.13
CA THR A 158 -4.84 5.85 14.81
C THR A 158 -4.92 6.09 13.30
N LEU A 159 -3.76 6.29 12.66
CA LEU A 159 -3.67 6.46 11.21
C LEU A 159 -4.10 5.20 10.46
N LEU A 160 -3.82 4.01 10.98
CA LEU A 160 -4.26 2.75 10.38
C LEU A 160 -5.79 2.63 10.37
N TRP A 161 -6.45 3.03 11.46
CA TRP A 161 -7.92 3.09 11.52
C TRP A 161 -8.50 4.14 10.57
N ILE A 162 -7.90 5.34 10.51
CA ILE A 162 -8.29 6.37 9.53
C ILE A 162 -8.17 5.82 8.11
N ALA A 163 -7.06 5.16 7.79
CA ALA A 163 -6.84 4.53 6.50
C ALA A 163 -7.89 3.45 6.22
N ALA A 164 -8.25 2.61 7.20
CA ALA A 164 -9.28 1.58 7.04
C ALA A 164 -10.67 2.19 6.77
N VAL A 165 -11.08 3.23 7.50
CA VAL A 165 -12.36 3.92 7.28
C VAL A 165 -12.41 4.55 5.88
N LEU A 166 -11.36 5.27 5.48
CA LEU A 166 -11.26 5.84 4.14
C LEU A 166 -11.24 4.75 3.06
N THR A 167 -10.63 3.60 3.36
CA THR A 167 -10.57 2.44 2.47
C THR A 167 -11.96 1.88 2.19
N VAL A 168 -12.81 1.74 3.22
CA VAL A 168 -14.20 1.31 3.09
C VAL A 168 -15.01 2.35 2.30
N GLN A 169 -14.95 3.62 2.69
CA GLN A 169 -15.71 4.69 2.03
C GLN A 169 -15.40 4.78 0.52
N THR A 170 -14.11 4.74 0.18
CA THR A 170 -13.69 4.78 -1.23
C THR A 170 -14.01 3.47 -1.96
N GLY A 171 -14.01 2.32 -1.28
CA GLY A 171 -14.36 1.02 -1.86
C GLY A 171 -15.84 0.90 -2.22
N SER A 172 -16.75 1.39 -1.36
CA SER A 172 -18.19 1.34 -1.59
C SER A 172 -18.61 2.07 -2.87
N GLY A 173 -18.00 3.23 -3.16
CA GLY A 173 -18.29 3.96 -4.40
C GLY A 173 -17.96 3.16 -5.67
N TYR A 174 -16.86 2.39 -5.65
CA TYR A 174 -16.48 1.52 -6.76
C TYR A 174 -17.43 0.34 -6.91
N LEU A 175 -17.79 -0.33 -5.80
CA LEU A 175 -18.75 -1.44 -5.81
C LEU A 175 -20.11 -1.03 -6.36
N ILE A 176 -20.64 0.11 -5.92
CA ILE A 176 -21.93 0.64 -6.41
C ILE A 176 -21.85 0.92 -7.91
N SER A 177 -20.75 1.51 -8.37
CA SER A 177 -20.56 1.81 -9.79
C SER A 177 -20.48 0.55 -10.64
N ALA A 178 -19.83 -0.50 -10.12
CA ALA A 178 -19.73 -1.79 -10.79
C ALA A 178 -21.09 -2.51 -10.88
N VAL A 179 -21.82 -2.60 -9.76
CA VAL A 179 -23.14 -3.26 -9.70
C VAL A 179 -24.10 -2.58 -10.66
N LYS A 180 -24.16 -1.23 -10.67
CA LYS A 180 -25.01 -0.49 -11.62
C LYS A 180 -24.74 -0.85 -13.07
N HIS A 181 -23.47 -0.97 -13.46
CA HIS A 181 -23.12 -1.33 -14.84
C HIS A 181 -23.52 -2.77 -15.17
N VAL A 182 -23.23 -3.73 -14.29
CA VAL A 182 -23.60 -5.14 -14.50
C VAL A 182 -25.13 -5.31 -14.61
N THR A 183 -25.90 -4.60 -13.79
CA THR A 183 -27.37 -4.65 -13.85
C THR A 183 -27.98 -3.93 -15.05
N GLN A 184 -27.25 -3.01 -15.71
CA GLN A 184 -27.71 -2.31 -16.91
C GLN A 184 -27.29 -3.00 -18.22
N SER A 185 -26.31 -3.91 -18.15
CA SER A 185 -25.86 -4.74 -19.29
C SER A 185 -26.48 -6.14 -19.33
N SER A 186 -27.43 -6.43 -18.44
CA SER A 186 -28.26 -7.65 -18.39
C SER A 186 -29.66 -7.34 -18.92
#